data_AF-A0A954N4G5-F1
#
_entry.id   AF-A0A954N4G5-F1
#
_cell.length_a   1.000
_cell.length_b   1.000
_cell.length_c   1.000
_cell.angle_alpha   90.00
_cell.angle_beta   90.00
_cell.angle_gamma   90.00
#
_symmetry.space_group_name_H-M   'P 1'
#
loop_
_entity.id
_entity.type
_entity.pdbx_description
1 polymer ?
#
loop_
_entity_poly.entity_id
_entity_poly.type
_entity_poly.pdbx_seq_one_letter_code
_entity_poly.pdbx_strand_id
1 'polypeptide(L)' 'SGNRGSVAIWDQGEYELVGGAELLGESLQMECRGGRLSGEIRLRRVRESDWEYSYLGDTETV' A
#
# COMPACT_ATOMS: atom_id res chain seq x y z
N SER A 1 -5.68 -21.35 9.50
CA SER A 1 -6.11 -22.28 8.43
C SER A 1 -4.88 -22.93 7.85
N GLY A 2 -4.87 -24.25 7.72
CA GLY A 2 -3.70 -25.03 7.26
C GLY A 2 -3.43 -24.90 5.77
N ASN A 3 -2.89 -23.77 5.32
CA ASN A 3 -2.41 -23.61 3.96
C ASN A 3 -0.88 -23.71 3.96
N ARG A 4 -0.32 -24.83 3.49
CA ARG A 4 1.13 -25.03 3.35
C ARG A 4 1.57 -24.48 1.99
N GLY A 5 1.83 -23.18 1.93
CA GLY A 5 2.51 -22.51 0.83
C GLY A 5 3.91 -22.06 1.26
N SER A 6 4.83 -21.89 0.30
CA SER A 6 6.11 -21.22 0.56
C SER A 6 5.89 -19.72 0.73
N VAL A 7 6.49 -19.14 1.77
CA VAL A 7 6.53 -17.69 1.98
C VAL A 7 7.85 -17.17 1.45
N ALA A 8 7.80 -16.14 0.60
CA ALA A 8 8.96 -15.43 0.08
C ALA A 8 8.71 -13.92 0.11
N ILE A 9 9.78 -13.13 0.23
CA ILE A 9 9.71 -11.67 0.11
C ILE A 9 9.53 -11.35 -1.37
N TRP A 10 8.36 -10.81 -1.74
CA TRP A 10 8.09 -10.37 -3.11
C TRP A 10 8.67 -8.97 -3.38
N ASP A 11 8.56 -8.08 -2.39
CA ASP A 11 9.14 -6.73 -2.41
C ASP A 11 9.48 -6.26 -0.99
N GLN A 12 10.45 -5.34 -0.89
CA GLN A 12 10.89 -4.72 0.35
C GLN A 12 11.40 -3.32 0.06
N GLY A 13 11.07 -2.36 0.93
CA GLY A 13 11.55 -0.98 0.84
C GLY A 13 11.07 -0.13 1.99
N GLU A 14 11.48 1.13 1.99
CA GLU A 14 10.98 2.15 2.91
C GLU A 14 9.64 2.71 2.41
N TYR A 15 8.86 3.30 3.31
CA TYR A 15 7.69 4.08 2.96
C TYR A 15 7.60 5.32 3.86
N GLU A 16 6.92 6.35 3.38
CA GLU A 16 6.65 7.58 4.11
C GLU A 16 5.17 7.91 4.03
N LEU A 17 4.53 8.22 5.17
CA LEU A 17 3.11 8.55 5.18
C LEU A 17 2.91 9.99 4.68
N VAL A 18 2.03 10.16 3.68
CA VAL A 18 1.78 11.46 3.05
C VAL A 18 0.51 12.06 3.63
N GLY A 19 0.63 13.26 4.21
CA GLY A 19 -0.46 13.93 4.92
C GLY A 19 -0.75 13.22 6.24
N GLY A 20 -0.49 13.93 7.35
CA GLY A 20 -0.52 13.42 8.73
C GLY A 20 -1.43 12.20 8.88
N ALA A 21 -0.82 11.03 9.08
CA ALA A 21 -1.50 9.75 9.07
C ALA A 21 -2.47 9.64 10.22
N GLU A 22 -3.65 10.23 10.06
CA GLU A 22 -4.78 9.88 10.86
C GLU A 22 -5.23 8.51 10.38
N LEU A 23 -4.61 7.47 10.96
CA LEU A 23 -5.05 6.08 10.97
C LEU A 23 -6.51 5.90 11.51
N LEU A 24 -7.22 7.00 11.71
CA LEU A 24 -8.55 7.16 12.29
C LEU A 24 -9.68 7.36 11.28
N GLY A 25 -9.42 7.49 9.96
CA GLY A 25 -10.52 7.81 9.03
C GLY A 25 -10.29 7.32 7.61
N GLU A 26 -10.70 6.07 7.35
CA GLU A 26 -11.10 5.56 6.03
C GLU A 26 -10.07 5.57 4.87
N SER A 27 -8.92 6.23 4.99
CA SER A 27 -7.88 6.25 3.96
C SER A 27 -6.47 6.44 4.53
N LEU A 28 -5.47 5.92 3.85
CA LEU A 28 -4.05 6.06 4.16
C LEU A 28 -3.32 6.36 2.86
N GLN A 29 -2.50 7.40 2.84
CA GLN A 29 -1.68 7.78 1.70
C GLN A 29 -0.21 7.64 2.08
N MET A 30 0.59 7.07 1.19
CA MET A 30 2.01 6.86 1.45
C MET A 30 2.83 6.88 0.17
N GLU A 31 4.07 7.35 0.28
CA GLU A 31 5.10 7.28 -0.75
C GLU A 31 5.96 6.04 -0.49
N CYS A 32 5.97 5.09 -1.42
CA CYS A 32 6.72 3.84 -1.29
C CYS A 32 8.03 3.87 -2.09
N ARG A 33 9.08 3.27 -1.52
CA ARG A 33 10.43 3.18 -2.10
C ARG A 33 10.89 1.72 -2.15
N GLY A 34 10.02 0.83 -2.62
CA GLY A 34 10.32 -0.58 -2.89
C GLY A 34 10.99 -0.80 -4.25
N GLY A 35 11.52 -1.99 -4.45
CA GLY A 35 12.13 -2.38 -5.73
C GLY A 35 11.09 -2.69 -6.81
N ARG A 36 9.90 -3.12 -6.40
CA ARG A 36 8.76 -3.41 -7.30
C ARG A 36 7.59 -2.47 -7.10
N LEU A 37 7.29 -2.12 -5.84
CA LEU A 37 6.24 -1.18 -5.49
C LEU A 37 6.90 0.13 -5.08
N SER A 38 6.78 1.12 -5.94
CA SER A 38 7.31 2.46 -5.75
C SER A 38 6.29 3.53 -6.13
N GLY A 39 6.50 4.74 -5.61
CA GLY A 39 5.63 5.88 -5.85
C GLY A 39 4.50 6.01 -4.83
N GLU A 40 3.65 7.01 -5.09
CA GLU A 40 2.57 7.36 -4.19
C GLU A 40 1.35 6.44 -4.36
N ILE A 41 0.91 5.85 -3.25
CA ILE A 41 -0.26 4.98 -3.20
C ILE A 41 -1.28 5.47 -2.17
N ARG A 42 -2.54 5.10 -2.41
CA ARG A 42 -3.65 5.26 -1.47
C ARG A 42 -4.25 3.92 -1.14
N LEU A 43 -4.41 3.66 0.16
CA LEU A 43 -5.31 2.65 0.69
C LEU A 43 -6.62 3.33 1.09
N ARG A 44 -7.76 2.74 0.72
CA ARG A 44 -9.09 3.22 1.09
C ARG A 44 -9.89 2.08 1.71
N ARG A 45 -10.48 2.32 2.87
CA ARG A 45 -11.37 1.38 3.54
C ARG A 45 -12.69 1.33 2.79
N VAL A 46 -13.13 0.13 2.43
CA VAL A 46 -14.43 -0.10 1.78
C VAL A 46 -15.43 -0.78 2.70
N ARG A 47 -14.95 -1.56 3.68
CA ARG A 47 -15.73 -2.12 4.80
C ARG A 47 -14.85 -2.19 6.05
N GLU A 48 -15.41 -2.54 7.20
CA GLU A 48 -14.68 -2.59 8.49
C GLU A 48 -13.35 -3.36 8.42
N SER A 49 -13.28 -4.44 7.62
CA SER A 49 -12.06 -5.24 7.41
C SER A 49 -11.55 -5.28 5.95
N ASP A 50 -12.18 -4.54 5.04
CA ASP A 50 -11.84 -4.57 3.61
C ASP A 50 -11.21 -3.24 3.18
N TRP A 51 -10.09 -3.32 2.47
CA TRP A 51 -9.36 -2.16 1.94
C TRP A 51 -9.02 -2.37 0.46
N GLU A 52 -9.08 -1.29 -0.30
CA GLU A 52 -8.63 -1.23 -1.69
C GLU A 52 -7.36 -0.38 -1.77
N TYR A 53 -6.46 -0.68 -2.72
CA TYR A 53 -5.29 0.14 -3.01
C TYR A 53 -5.34 0.72 -4.42
N SER A 54 -4.72 1.87 -4.62
CA SER A 54 -4.59 2.55 -5.91
C SER A 54 -3.29 3.37 -5.97
N TYR A 55 -2.70 3.51 -7.15
CA TYR A 55 -1.62 4.48 -7.38
C TYR A 55 -2.21 5.88 -7.56
N LEU A 56 -1.52 6.89 -7.01
CA LEU A 56 -1.95 8.30 -7.07
C LEU A 56 -1.14 9.18 -8.03
N GLY A 57 0.04 8.71 -8.46
CA GLY A 57 0.77 9.33 -9.56
C GLY A 57 0.16 8.99 -10.91
N ASP A 58 0.39 9.85 -11.92
CA ASP A 58 0.14 9.49 -13.31
C ASP A 58 0.89 8.19 -13.61
N THR A 59 0.14 7.14 -13.93
CA THR A 59 0.65 5.80 -14.24
C THR A 59 1.30 5.76 -15.62
N GLU A 60 2.11 6.76 -15.96
CA GLU A 60 3.08 6.66 -17.05
C GLU A 60 4.40 6.07 -16.53
N THR A 61 4.37 4.89 -15.91
CA THR A 61 5.57 4.03 -15.87
C THR A 61 5.23 2.59 -15.48
N VAL A 62 5.91 1.66 -16.16
CA VAL A 62 5.91 0.20 -15.90
C VAL A 62 6.67 -0.11 -14.63
#